data_AF-A0A4S4DJL1-F1
#
_entry.id   AF-A0A4S4DJL1-F1
#
_cell.length_a   1.000
_cell.length_b   1.000
_cell.length_c   1.000
_cell.angle_alpha   90.00
_cell.angle_beta   90.00
_cell.angle_gamma   90.00
#
_symmetry.space_group_name_H-M   'P 1'
#
loop_
_entity.id
_entity.type
_entity.pdbx_description
1 polymer ?
#
loop_
_entity_poly.entity_id
_entity_poly.type
_entity_poly.pdbx_seq_one_letter_code
_entity_poly.pdbx_strand_id
1 'polypeptide(L)'
;MAKWIDVVDHNCIWSSRLCFANDNLDSNNILENSLSAKEKIISELNMELHNLETTLSNEREQHINEIKKLNVLLNEKEATLDEIKKELQTRPTAKLVDDLRKKVKILQAVGYNSIEAEDWEVATSGEEMSKLESLLLDKNRKMEHELTQLKAVGYNSIEAEDWEVATSGEEMSKLESLLLDKNRKMEHELTQLKMKLSEKTSLLEAAEGKIAELTAEGYSSKDRKGTLIDDWDLSESGATEPSQNVDQRHVSSDLDQSSMLKVICNQRDRFRARLRETEEEIRQLKEKIGVLTVELERTKADNVKLYGKIRYVQDYNLEKVVSRGSKKPVEDLESGFSSDVESKYKKIYEDDINPFAAFSKKERDQRYKELGLRDKITLSSGRFLLGNKYARTFAFFYTIGLHFLVFTCLYKMSALSYLSNGPEEPLIGEKILNLPHAL
;
A
#
# COMPACT_ATOMS: atom_id res chain seq x y z
N MET A 1 -51.13 33.01 -133.06
CA MET A 1 -50.72 33.42 -131.71
C MET A 1 -51.49 32.64 -130.63
N ALA A 2 -52.81 32.81 -130.48
CA ALA A 2 -53.61 32.18 -129.40
C ALA A 2 -53.20 30.73 -128.99
N LYS A 3 -53.22 29.76 -129.91
CA LYS A 3 -52.85 28.35 -129.61
C LYS A 3 -51.45 28.12 -129.03
N TRP A 4 -50.50 29.05 -129.20
CA TRP A 4 -49.17 28.95 -128.60
C TRP A 4 -49.14 29.49 -127.16
N ILE A 5 -50.01 30.43 -126.83
CA ILE A 5 -50.16 31.00 -125.48
C ILE A 5 -50.80 29.94 -124.56
N ASP A 6 -51.89 29.30 -124.99
CA ASP A 6 -52.55 28.23 -124.20
C ASP A 6 -51.59 27.09 -123.80
N VAL A 7 -50.66 26.72 -124.70
CA VAL A 7 -49.67 25.66 -124.46
C VAL A 7 -48.58 26.12 -123.49
N VAL A 8 -48.12 27.37 -123.59
CA VAL A 8 -47.13 27.94 -122.66
C VAL A 8 -47.74 28.09 -121.27
N ASP A 9 -48.96 28.62 -121.16
CA ASP A 9 -49.66 28.78 -119.88
C ASP A 9 -49.93 27.42 -119.21
N HIS A 10 -50.37 26.41 -119.96
CA HIS A 10 -50.47 25.05 -119.43
C HIS A 10 -49.12 24.52 -118.91
N ASN A 11 -48.03 24.69 -119.67
CA ASN A 11 -46.72 24.18 -119.28
C ASN A 11 -46.17 24.92 -118.04
N CYS A 12 -46.42 26.22 -117.92
CA CYS A 12 -46.13 27.01 -116.72
C CYS A 12 -46.93 26.55 -115.51
N ILE A 13 -48.22 26.25 -115.66
CA ILE A 13 -49.08 25.69 -114.59
C ILE A 13 -48.58 24.31 -114.14
N TRP A 14 -48.24 23.42 -115.08
CA TRP A 14 -47.69 22.09 -114.77
C TRP A 14 -46.33 22.18 -114.07
N SER A 15 -45.43 23.06 -114.53
CA SER A 15 -44.13 23.32 -113.88
C SER A 15 -44.31 23.84 -112.45
N SER A 16 -45.20 24.83 -112.26
CA SER A 16 -45.49 25.41 -110.95
C SER A 16 -46.06 24.36 -109.98
N ARG A 17 -46.91 23.46 -110.47
CA ARG A 17 -47.49 22.36 -109.69
C ARG A 17 -46.47 21.28 -109.35
N LEU A 18 -45.49 21.03 -110.23
CA LEU A 18 -44.39 20.10 -110.00
C LEU A 18 -43.39 20.66 -108.96
N CYS A 19 -43.03 21.94 -109.06
CA CYS A 19 -42.22 22.63 -108.05
C CYS A 19 -42.89 22.58 -106.67
N PHE A 20 -44.18 22.95 -106.57
CA PHE A 20 -44.91 22.89 -105.31
C PHE A 20 -45.02 21.47 -104.74
N ALA A 21 -45.12 20.44 -105.59
CA ALA A 21 -45.09 19.05 -105.16
C ALA A 21 -43.70 18.62 -104.63
N ASN A 22 -42.63 19.10 -105.27
CA ASN A 22 -41.25 18.84 -104.84
C ASN A 22 -40.92 19.55 -103.51
N ASP A 23 -41.26 20.84 -103.39
CA ASP A 23 -41.06 21.63 -102.16
C ASP A 23 -41.80 21.02 -100.96
N ASN A 24 -42.98 20.43 -101.20
CA ASN A 24 -43.75 19.70 -100.19
C ASN A 24 -43.08 18.35 -99.84
N LEU A 25 -42.55 17.61 -100.82
CA LEU A 25 -41.76 16.39 -100.54
C LEU A 25 -40.54 16.72 -99.68
N ASP A 26 -39.77 17.74 -100.04
CA ASP A 26 -38.57 18.17 -99.30
C ASP A 26 -38.93 18.64 -97.88
N SER A 27 -40.04 19.36 -97.72
CA SER A 27 -40.57 19.74 -96.41
C SER A 27 -40.95 18.53 -95.54
N ASN A 28 -41.60 17.51 -96.12
CA ASN A 28 -41.94 16.28 -95.39
C ASN A 28 -40.68 15.48 -95.02
N ASN A 29 -39.70 15.36 -95.91
CA ASN A 29 -38.41 14.73 -95.63
C ASN A 29 -37.66 15.43 -94.47
N ILE A 30 -37.70 16.78 -94.41
CA ILE A 30 -37.11 17.54 -93.31
C ILE A 30 -37.84 17.27 -91.98
N LEU A 31 -39.18 17.19 -92.01
CA LEU A 31 -39.99 16.86 -90.83
C LEU A 31 -39.73 15.43 -90.33
N GLU A 32 -39.60 14.45 -91.22
CA GLU A 32 -39.31 13.04 -90.88
C GLU A 32 -37.89 12.87 -90.31
N ASN A 33 -36.90 13.57 -90.87
CA ASN A 33 -35.56 13.66 -90.29
C ASN A 33 -35.56 14.35 -88.91
N SER A 34 -36.39 15.39 -88.73
CA SER A 34 -36.56 16.06 -87.43
C SER A 34 -37.24 15.17 -86.39
N LEU A 35 -38.25 14.39 -86.81
CA LEU A 35 -38.97 13.44 -85.97
C LEU A 35 -38.04 12.32 -85.49
N SER A 36 -37.37 11.63 -86.41
CA SER A 36 -36.43 10.54 -86.10
C SER A 36 -35.25 11.00 -85.24
N ALA A 37 -34.74 12.22 -85.45
CA ALA A 37 -33.75 12.82 -84.55
C ALA A 37 -34.28 13.03 -83.12
N LYS A 38 -35.53 13.50 -82.97
CA LYS A 38 -36.18 13.64 -81.65
C LYS A 38 -36.48 12.30 -81.00
N GLU A 39 -36.96 11.31 -81.75
CA GLU A 39 -37.19 9.94 -81.25
C GLU A 39 -35.90 9.31 -80.74
N LYS A 40 -34.79 9.51 -81.45
CA LYS A 40 -33.46 9.08 -80.99
C LYS A 40 -33.09 9.74 -79.65
N ILE A 41 -33.22 11.08 -79.54
CA ILE A 41 -32.95 11.81 -78.29
C ILE A 41 -33.85 11.31 -77.14
N ILE A 42 -35.14 11.05 -77.41
CA ILE A 42 -36.07 10.49 -76.42
C ILE A 42 -35.61 9.09 -75.98
N SER A 43 -35.15 8.24 -76.90
CA SER A 43 -34.63 6.91 -76.55
C SER A 43 -33.35 6.97 -75.71
N GLU A 44 -32.47 7.92 -76.01
CA GLU A 44 -31.21 8.16 -75.29
C GLU A 44 -31.48 8.68 -73.88
N LEU A 45 -32.35 9.69 -73.73
CA LEU A 45 -32.81 10.19 -72.42
C LEU A 45 -33.54 9.12 -71.60
N ASN A 46 -34.36 8.27 -72.21
CA ASN A 46 -35.03 7.17 -71.51
C ASN A 46 -34.02 6.11 -71.02
N MET A 47 -32.98 5.83 -71.80
CA MET A 47 -31.89 4.94 -71.40
C MET A 47 -31.07 5.56 -70.26
N GLU A 48 -30.75 6.85 -70.32
CA GLU A 48 -30.10 7.58 -69.22
C GLU A 48 -30.94 7.58 -67.94
N LEU A 49 -32.25 7.84 -68.04
CA LEU A 49 -33.18 7.77 -66.90
C LEU A 49 -33.21 6.37 -66.27
N HIS A 50 -33.33 5.31 -67.08
CA HIS A 50 -33.31 3.94 -66.59
C HIS A 50 -31.97 3.57 -65.93
N ASN A 51 -30.85 4.03 -66.51
CA ASN A 51 -29.52 3.82 -65.93
C ASN A 51 -29.38 4.54 -64.58
N LEU A 52 -29.82 5.81 -64.49
CA LEU A 52 -29.82 6.58 -63.26
C LEU A 52 -30.73 5.94 -62.19
N GLU A 53 -31.93 5.52 -62.55
CA GLU A 53 -32.86 4.82 -61.65
C GLU A 53 -32.25 3.50 -61.14
N THR A 54 -31.59 2.74 -62.01
CA THR A 54 -30.87 1.51 -61.64
C THR A 54 -29.72 1.81 -60.68
N THR A 55 -28.89 2.83 -60.94
CA THR A 55 -27.80 3.21 -60.03
C THR A 55 -28.32 3.65 -58.67
N LEU A 56 -29.40 4.45 -58.63
CA LEU A 56 -30.01 4.94 -57.41
C LEU A 56 -30.66 3.79 -56.61
N SER A 57 -31.25 2.80 -57.28
CA SER A 57 -31.74 1.57 -56.65
C SER A 57 -30.60 0.78 -56.01
N ASN A 58 -29.48 0.60 -56.71
CA ASN A 58 -28.30 -0.10 -56.21
C ASN A 58 -27.68 0.62 -55.00
N GLU A 59 -27.55 1.95 -55.04
CA GLU A 59 -27.06 2.75 -53.91
C GLU A 59 -27.99 2.64 -52.68
N ARG A 60 -29.31 2.70 -52.88
CA ARG A 60 -30.29 2.46 -51.81
C ARG A 60 -30.12 1.08 -51.18
N GLU A 61 -29.96 0.03 -51.98
CA GLU A 61 -29.76 -1.33 -51.46
C GLU A 61 -28.42 -1.45 -50.69
N GLN A 62 -27.35 -0.84 -51.19
CA GLN A 62 -26.06 -0.79 -50.50
C GLN A 62 -26.19 -0.11 -49.13
N HIS A 63 -26.81 1.07 -49.06
CA HIS A 63 -27.05 1.77 -47.79
C HIS A 63 -27.95 0.98 -46.83
N ILE A 64 -29.01 0.34 -47.32
CA ILE A 64 -29.86 -0.55 -46.49
C ILE A 64 -29.03 -1.71 -45.92
N ASN A 65 -28.13 -2.30 -46.71
CA ASN A 65 -27.28 -3.39 -46.26
C ASN A 65 -26.17 -2.93 -45.30
N GLU A 66 -25.67 -1.70 -45.44
CA GLU A 66 -24.74 -1.08 -44.48
C GLU A 66 -25.42 -0.73 -43.16
N ILE A 67 -26.63 -0.15 -43.20
CA ILE A 67 -27.47 0.08 -42.01
C ILE A 67 -27.77 -1.24 -41.28
N LYS A 68 -28.07 -2.33 -41.99
CA LYS A 68 -28.24 -3.67 -41.37
C LYS A 68 -26.97 -4.13 -40.67
N LYS A 69 -25.79 -4.00 -41.30
CA LYS A 69 -24.50 -4.37 -40.69
C LYS A 69 -24.19 -3.54 -39.45
N LEU A 70 -24.40 -2.22 -39.50
CA LEU A 70 -24.19 -1.32 -38.37
C LEU A 70 -25.12 -1.63 -37.20
N ASN A 71 -26.40 -1.96 -37.46
CA ASN A 71 -27.34 -2.38 -36.41
C ASN A 71 -26.92 -3.70 -35.75
N VAL A 72 -26.42 -4.68 -36.51
CA VAL A 72 -25.88 -5.94 -35.93
C VAL A 72 -24.69 -5.64 -35.02
N LEU A 73 -23.72 -4.84 -35.50
CA LEU A 73 -22.56 -4.44 -34.71
C LEU A 73 -22.95 -3.63 -33.46
N LEU A 74 -23.97 -2.77 -33.53
CA LEU A 74 -24.49 -2.02 -32.38
C LEU A 74 -25.05 -2.98 -31.33
N ASN A 75 -25.93 -3.91 -31.72
CA ASN A 75 -26.50 -4.92 -30.82
C ASN A 75 -25.42 -5.80 -30.17
N GLU A 76 -24.39 -6.19 -30.93
CA GLU A 76 -23.22 -6.90 -30.37
C GLU A 76 -22.49 -6.07 -29.32
N LYS A 77 -22.28 -4.76 -29.56
CA LYS A 77 -21.64 -3.87 -28.59
C LYS A 77 -22.49 -3.66 -27.35
N GLU A 78 -23.80 -3.46 -27.48
CA GLU A 78 -24.72 -3.38 -26.35
C GLU A 78 -24.69 -4.65 -25.50
N ALA A 79 -24.73 -5.84 -26.12
CA ALA A 79 -24.60 -7.11 -25.42
C ALA A 79 -23.27 -7.22 -24.64
N THR A 80 -22.13 -6.83 -25.25
CA THR A 80 -20.84 -6.82 -24.53
C THR A 80 -20.77 -5.79 -23.40
N LEU A 81 -21.41 -4.63 -23.56
CA LEU A 81 -21.49 -3.61 -22.51
C LEU A 81 -22.32 -4.09 -21.33
N ASP A 82 -23.44 -4.76 -21.57
CA ASP A 82 -24.29 -5.29 -20.51
C ASP A 82 -23.63 -6.47 -19.78
N GLU A 83 -22.84 -7.30 -20.47
CA GLU A 83 -22.06 -8.33 -19.81
C GLU A 83 -20.95 -7.73 -18.94
N ILE A 84 -20.19 -6.74 -19.45
CA ILE A 84 -19.18 -6.02 -18.65
C ILE A 84 -19.82 -5.29 -17.46
N LYS A 85 -21.03 -4.74 -17.59
CA LYS A 85 -21.79 -4.16 -16.45
C LYS A 85 -22.13 -5.22 -15.40
N LYS A 86 -22.55 -6.43 -15.79
CA LYS A 86 -22.78 -7.54 -14.84
C LYS A 86 -21.49 -8.00 -14.17
N GLU A 87 -20.39 -8.13 -14.91
CA GLU A 87 -19.06 -8.40 -14.33
C GLU A 87 -18.66 -7.31 -13.32
N LEU A 88 -18.93 -6.04 -13.64
CA LEU A 88 -18.61 -4.92 -12.74
C LEU A 88 -19.49 -4.91 -11.48
N GLN A 89 -20.76 -5.31 -11.59
CA GLN A 89 -21.68 -5.44 -10.44
C GLN A 89 -21.38 -6.66 -9.56
N THR A 90 -20.85 -7.75 -10.14
CA THR A 90 -20.48 -8.96 -9.40
C THR A 90 -19.09 -8.87 -8.74
N ARG A 91 -18.25 -7.93 -9.17
CA ARG A 91 -16.97 -7.63 -8.48
C ARG A 91 -17.25 -7.09 -7.07
N PRO A 92 -16.48 -7.53 -6.04
CA PRO A 92 -16.55 -6.98 -4.70
C PRO A 92 -16.40 -5.45 -4.71
N THR A 93 -17.37 -4.74 -4.13
CA THR A 93 -17.32 -3.28 -3.97
C THR A 93 -15.99 -2.87 -3.34
N ALA A 94 -15.36 -1.79 -3.82
CA ALA A 94 -14.06 -1.33 -3.32
C ALA A 94 -14.01 -1.22 -1.79
N LYS A 95 -15.10 -0.77 -1.16
CA LYS A 95 -15.28 -0.76 0.30
C LYS A 95 -15.05 -2.14 0.96
N LEU A 96 -15.62 -3.21 0.41
CA LEU A 96 -15.44 -4.57 0.93
C LEU A 96 -13.99 -5.05 0.77
N VAL A 97 -13.32 -4.68 -0.33
CA VAL A 97 -11.90 -4.98 -0.54
C VAL A 97 -11.03 -4.23 0.47
N ASP A 98 -11.31 -2.95 0.71
CA ASP A 98 -10.62 -2.15 1.72
C ASP A 98 -10.88 -2.66 3.14
N ASP A 99 -12.10 -3.05 3.47
CA ASP A 99 -12.46 -3.62 4.78
C ASP A 99 -11.80 -4.98 5.00
N LEU A 100 -11.73 -5.84 3.98
CA LEU A 100 -10.97 -7.08 4.04
C LEU A 100 -9.46 -6.81 4.20
N ARG A 101 -8.92 -5.80 3.50
CA ARG A 101 -7.51 -5.42 3.61
C ARG A 101 -7.17 -4.88 5.00
N LYS A 102 -8.05 -4.08 5.60
CA LYS A 102 -7.93 -3.59 6.99
C LYS A 102 -8.03 -4.75 7.99
N LYS A 103 -9.00 -5.67 7.83
CA LYS A 103 -9.11 -6.89 8.65
C LYS A 103 -7.84 -7.74 8.58
N VAL A 104 -7.24 -7.90 7.40
CA VAL A 104 -5.95 -8.60 7.23
C VAL A 104 -4.81 -7.85 7.93
N LYS A 105 -4.69 -6.52 7.79
CA LYS A 105 -3.69 -5.72 8.52
C LYS A 105 -3.83 -5.86 10.04
N ILE A 106 -5.05 -5.78 10.58
CA ILE A 106 -5.32 -5.94 12.02
C ILE A 106 -4.95 -7.37 12.48
N LEU A 107 -5.36 -8.41 11.74
CA LEU A 107 -4.97 -9.79 12.04
C LEU A 107 -3.45 -10.01 11.96
N GLN A 108 -2.76 -9.29 11.07
CA GLN A 108 -1.30 -9.34 10.99
C GLN A 108 -0.65 -8.67 12.20
N ALA A 109 -1.13 -7.49 12.62
CA ALA A 109 -0.61 -6.80 13.80
C ALA A 109 -0.86 -7.61 15.10
N VAL A 110 -2.08 -8.11 15.29
CA VAL A 110 -2.47 -8.91 16.47
C VAL A 110 -1.82 -10.30 16.47
N GLY A 111 -1.69 -10.93 15.30
CA GLY A 111 -1.17 -12.30 15.17
C GLY A 111 0.36 -12.42 15.16
N TYR A 112 1.07 -11.37 14.75
CA TYR A 112 2.54 -11.42 14.63
C TYR A 112 3.29 -10.44 15.54
N ASN A 113 2.60 -9.56 16.29
CA ASN A 113 3.20 -8.59 17.22
C ASN A 113 4.35 -7.78 16.61
N SER A 114 4.27 -7.53 15.30
CA SER A 114 5.33 -6.94 14.49
C SER A 114 4.72 -6.11 13.37
N ILE A 115 4.64 -4.81 13.60
CA ILE A 115 4.61 -3.74 12.60
C ILE A 115 4.87 -2.41 13.31
N GLU A 116 5.58 -1.50 12.64
CA GLU A 116 5.95 -0.19 13.17
C GLU A 116 4.71 0.65 13.51
N ALA A 117 4.78 1.41 14.62
CA ALA A 117 3.63 2.13 15.19
C ALA A 117 3.01 3.19 14.24
N GLU A 118 3.72 3.59 13.19
CA GLU A 118 3.33 4.63 12.24
C GLU A 118 2.26 4.17 11.24
N ASP A 119 2.11 2.85 11.00
CA ASP A 119 1.10 2.30 10.08
C ASP A 119 -0.22 1.89 10.81
N TRP A 120 -0.25 2.02 12.14
CA TRP A 120 -1.41 1.72 13.00
C TRP A 120 -2.47 2.83 12.94
N GLU A 121 -2.11 4.10 13.12
CA GLU A 121 -3.06 5.24 13.14
C GLU A 121 -3.84 5.37 11.82
N VAL A 122 -3.22 5.00 10.69
CA VAL A 122 -3.86 5.03 9.37
C VAL A 122 -4.94 3.94 9.26
N ALA A 123 -4.72 2.77 9.86
CA ALA A 123 -5.64 1.64 9.80
C ALA A 123 -6.89 1.82 10.67
N THR A 124 -6.78 2.54 11.79
CA THR A 124 -7.84 2.69 12.81
C THR A 124 -8.79 3.86 12.59
N SER A 125 -8.45 4.76 11.66
CA SER A 125 -9.16 6.01 11.31
C SER A 125 -10.63 5.91 10.83
N GLY A 126 -11.28 4.74 10.90
CA GLY A 126 -12.70 4.56 10.57
C GLY A 126 -13.59 4.49 11.81
N GLU A 127 -14.69 5.26 11.87
CA GLU A 127 -15.61 5.33 13.02
C GLU A 127 -16.06 3.96 13.56
N GLU A 128 -16.47 3.03 12.69
CA GLU A 128 -16.88 1.69 13.10
C GLU A 128 -15.72 0.81 13.60
N MET A 129 -14.49 1.08 13.13
CA MET A 129 -13.29 0.38 13.57
C MET A 129 -12.79 0.88 14.91
N SER A 130 -12.82 2.20 15.15
CA SER A 130 -12.47 2.80 16.44
C SER A 130 -13.36 2.25 17.57
N LYS A 131 -14.63 1.93 17.27
CA LYS A 131 -15.55 1.25 18.21
C LYS A 131 -15.15 -0.20 18.51
N LEU A 132 -14.67 -0.94 17.51
CA LEU A 132 -14.19 -2.32 17.70
C LEU A 132 -12.84 -2.36 18.44
N GLU A 133 -11.94 -1.44 18.10
CA GLU A 133 -10.64 -1.23 18.77
C GLU A 133 -10.83 -0.86 20.24
N SER A 134 -11.71 0.12 20.54
CA SER A 134 -12.11 0.46 21.90
C SER A 134 -12.57 -0.76 22.70
N LEU A 135 -13.41 -1.62 22.09
CA LEU A 135 -13.94 -2.83 22.74
C LEU A 135 -12.89 -3.95 22.90
N LEU A 136 -11.89 -4.01 22.02
CA LEU A 136 -10.74 -4.93 22.15
C LEU A 136 -9.76 -4.46 23.23
N LEU A 137 -9.44 -3.16 23.26
CA LEU A 137 -8.59 -2.55 24.29
C LEU A 137 -9.22 -2.65 25.69
N ASP A 138 -10.52 -2.40 25.82
CA ASP A 138 -11.25 -2.56 27.08
C ASP A 138 -11.24 -4.02 27.57
N LYS A 139 -11.50 -4.99 26.68
CA LYS A 139 -11.37 -6.41 27.01
C LYS A 139 -9.94 -6.82 27.38
N ASN A 140 -8.92 -6.30 26.69
CA ASN A 140 -7.53 -6.63 26.97
C ASN A 140 -7.12 -6.08 28.35
N ARG A 141 -7.37 -4.80 28.60
CA ARG A 141 -7.15 -4.16 29.91
C ARG A 141 -7.93 -4.85 31.03
N LYS A 142 -9.13 -5.37 30.76
CA LYS A 142 -9.89 -6.19 31.72
C LYS A 142 -9.20 -7.53 31.99
N MET A 143 -8.72 -8.24 30.96
CA MET A 143 -7.96 -9.49 31.12
C MET A 143 -6.64 -9.27 31.87
N GLU A 144 -5.94 -8.16 31.61
CA GLU A 144 -4.74 -7.74 32.36
C GLU A 144 -5.06 -7.47 33.83
N HIS A 145 -6.21 -6.85 34.12
CA HIS A 145 -6.66 -6.62 35.50
C HIS A 145 -7.04 -7.94 36.19
N GLU A 146 -7.77 -8.84 35.52
CA GLU A 146 -8.12 -10.18 36.04
C GLU A 146 -6.85 -11.02 36.27
N LEU A 147 -5.85 -10.97 35.38
CA LEU A 147 -4.53 -11.60 35.58
C LEU A 147 -3.73 -10.98 36.74
N THR A 148 -3.77 -9.65 36.90
CA THR A 148 -3.10 -8.95 37.99
C THR A 148 -3.77 -9.26 39.34
N GLN A 149 -5.09 -9.34 39.36
CA GLN A 149 -5.87 -9.76 40.53
C GLN A 149 -5.60 -11.22 40.89
N LEU A 150 -5.60 -12.14 39.92
CA LEU A 150 -5.26 -13.55 40.16
C LEU A 150 -3.82 -13.72 40.65
N LYS A 151 -2.86 -12.93 40.13
CA LYS A 151 -1.49 -12.88 40.68
C LYS A 151 -1.50 -12.38 42.12
N ALA A 152 -2.12 -11.23 42.41
CA ALA A 152 -2.15 -10.66 43.76
C ALA A 152 -2.80 -11.59 44.78
N VAL A 153 -3.95 -12.20 44.44
CA VAL A 153 -4.63 -13.18 45.28
C VAL A 153 -3.79 -14.45 45.44
N GLY A 154 -3.16 -14.94 44.37
CA GLY A 154 -2.28 -16.11 44.42
C GLY A 154 -1.04 -15.90 45.31
N TYR A 155 -0.35 -14.78 45.16
CA TYR A 155 0.80 -14.43 46.02
C TYR A 155 0.36 -14.28 47.48
N ASN A 156 -0.71 -13.53 47.76
CA ASN A 156 -1.20 -13.33 49.13
C ASN A 156 -1.70 -14.64 49.79
N SER A 157 -2.22 -15.59 49.01
CA SER A 157 -2.69 -16.89 49.54
C SER A 157 -1.52 -17.81 49.88
N ILE A 158 -0.47 -17.83 49.07
CA ILE A 158 0.75 -18.63 49.32
C ILE A 158 1.51 -18.07 50.54
N GLU A 159 1.62 -16.75 50.66
CA GLU A 159 2.31 -16.10 51.78
C GLU A 159 1.57 -16.30 53.13
N ALA A 160 0.26 -16.55 53.09
CA ALA A 160 -0.53 -16.92 54.27
C ALA A 160 -0.37 -18.39 54.68
N GLU A 161 -0.34 -19.33 53.72
CA GLU A 161 -0.15 -20.76 53.99
C GLU A 161 1.23 -21.05 54.63
N ASP A 162 2.31 -20.43 54.15
CA ASP A 162 3.66 -20.58 54.74
C ASP A 162 3.74 -20.01 56.18
N TRP A 163 2.99 -18.95 56.50
CA TRP A 163 2.95 -18.36 57.84
C TRP A 163 2.21 -19.23 58.87
N GLU A 164 1.15 -19.92 58.45
CA GLU A 164 0.40 -20.84 59.33
C GLU A 164 1.22 -22.11 59.64
N VAL A 165 1.99 -22.61 58.67
CA VAL A 165 2.96 -23.70 58.89
C VAL A 165 4.13 -23.26 59.77
N ALA A 166 4.67 -22.05 59.58
CA ALA A 166 5.78 -21.54 60.40
C ALA A 166 5.39 -21.29 61.88
N THR A 167 4.11 -21.07 62.17
CA THR A 167 3.60 -20.84 63.54
C THR A 167 3.20 -22.13 64.27
N SER A 168 3.11 -23.29 63.59
CA SER A 168 2.75 -24.59 64.19
C SER A 168 3.92 -25.29 64.91
N GLY A 169 4.71 -24.55 65.70
CA GLY A 169 5.92 -25.03 66.40
C GLY A 169 5.73 -26.13 67.45
N GLU A 170 4.51 -26.64 67.65
CA GLU A 170 4.23 -27.78 68.53
C GLU A 170 4.97 -29.06 68.13
N GLU A 171 5.10 -29.36 66.83
CA GLU A 171 5.76 -30.59 66.39
C GLU A 171 7.27 -30.55 66.67
N MET A 172 7.89 -29.38 66.49
CA MET A 172 9.31 -29.18 66.82
C MET A 172 9.56 -29.27 68.33
N SER A 173 8.68 -28.70 69.15
CA SER A 173 8.74 -28.82 70.61
C SER A 173 8.52 -30.27 71.10
N LYS A 174 7.58 -31.01 70.49
CA LYS A 174 7.38 -32.45 70.75
C LYS A 174 8.65 -33.25 70.41
N LEU A 175 9.28 -32.99 69.27
CA LEU A 175 10.51 -33.67 68.84
C LEU A 175 11.69 -33.38 69.80
N GLU A 176 11.86 -32.13 70.21
CA GLU A 176 12.89 -31.71 71.19
C GLU A 176 12.68 -32.40 72.54
N SER A 177 11.44 -32.45 73.04
CA SER A 177 11.11 -33.13 74.31
C SER A 177 11.45 -34.63 74.27
N LEU A 178 11.21 -35.29 73.14
CA LEU A 178 11.45 -36.73 72.95
C LEU A 178 12.95 -37.04 72.81
N LEU A 179 13.73 -36.13 72.20
CA LEU A 179 15.19 -36.21 72.18
C LEU A 179 15.78 -36.07 73.60
N LEU A 180 15.29 -35.09 74.39
CA LEU A 180 15.73 -34.90 75.78
C LEU A 180 15.41 -36.11 76.68
N ASP A 181 14.22 -36.70 76.56
CA ASP A 181 13.84 -37.90 77.33
C ASP A 181 14.69 -39.12 76.96
N LYS A 182 14.97 -39.34 75.67
CA LYS A 182 15.91 -40.40 75.22
C LYS A 182 17.32 -40.18 75.76
N ASN A 183 17.81 -38.94 75.76
CA ASN A 183 19.16 -38.64 76.23
C ASN A 183 19.29 -38.94 77.74
N ARG A 184 18.31 -38.50 78.55
CA ARG A 184 18.23 -38.82 79.98
C ARG A 184 18.17 -40.33 80.26
N LYS A 185 17.49 -41.10 79.41
CA LYS A 185 17.45 -42.57 79.53
C LYS A 185 18.82 -43.20 79.26
N MET A 186 19.54 -42.77 78.22
CA MET A 186 20.90 -43.25 77.96
C MET A 186 21.88 -42.84 79.08
N GLU A 187 21.76 -41.65 79.65
CA GLU A 187 22.53 -41.23 80.83
C GLU A 187 22.24 -42.12 82.06
N HIS A 188 20.97 -42.52 82.25
CA HIS A 188 20.60 -43.44 83.33
C HIS A 188 21.15 -44.86 83.11
N GLU A 189 21.12 -45.37 81.87
CA GLU A 189 21.72 -46.66 81.53
C GLU A 189 23.25 -46.65 81.70
N LEU A 190 23.92 -45.57 81.28
CA LEU A 190 25.36 -45.38 81.48
C LEU A 190 25.74 -45.30 82.97
N THR A 191 24.93 -44.63 83.80
CA THR A 191 25.18 -44.57 85.25
C THR A 191 24.91 -45.92 85.94
N GLN A 192 23.87 -46.66 85.55
CA GLN A 192 23.67 -48.04 86.03
C GLN A 192 24.82 -48.97 85.63
N LEU A 193 25.30 -48.90 84.38
CA LEU A 193 26.44 -49.69 83.91
C LEU A 193 27.72 -49.32 84.66
N LYS A 194 27.98 -48.03 84.93
CA LYS A 194 29.10 -47.59 85.79
C LYS A 194 29.01 -48.14 87.21
N MET A 195 27.83 -48.15 87.83
CA MET A 195 27.66 -48.76 89.16
C MET A 195 27.94 -50.27 89.15
N LYS A 196 27.37 -51.02 88.20
CA LYS A 196 27.65 -52.45 88.02
C LYS A 196 29.13 -52.72 87.74
N LEU A 197 29.80 -51.84 86.99
CA LEU A 197 31.24 -51.92 86.77
C LEU A 197 32.00 -51.73 88.09
N SER A 198 31.68 -50.69 88.88
CA SER A 198 32.33 -50.45 90.18
C SER A 198 32.11 -51.58 91.20
N GLU A 199 30.94 -52.21 91.22
CA GLU A 199 30.65 -53.39 92.03
C GLU A 199 31.45 -54.61 91.57
N LYS A 200 31.63 -54.79 90.26
CA LYS A 200 32.52 -55.82 89.72
C LYS A 200 33.98 -55.53 90.04
N THR A 201 34.41 -54.27 89.99
CA THR A 201 35.77 -53.86 90.35
C THR A 201 36.06 -54.10 91.83
N SER A 202 35.15 -53.78 92.75
CA SER A 202 35.37 -54.04 94.18
C SER A 202 35.36 -55.53 94.54
N LEU A 203 34.56 -56.34 93.84
CA LEU A 203 34.65 -57.81 93.93
C LEU A 203 35.96 -58.36 93.36
N LEU A 204 36.50 -57.73 92.31
CA LEU A 204 37.79 -58.08 91.71
C LEU A 204 38.94 -57.69 92.64
N GLU A 205 38.92 -56.49 93.23
CA GLU A 205 39.87 -56.03 94.26
C GLU A 205 39.81 -56.90 95.52
N ALA A 206 38.63 -57.37 95.93
CA ALA A 206 38.48 -58.34 97.03
C ALA A 206 38.98 -59.76 96.67
N ALA A 207 38.99 -60.13 95.39
CA ALA A 207 39.60 -61.37 94.90
C ALA A 207 41.12 -61.22 94.76
N GLU A 208 41.60 -60.07 94.27
CA GLU A 208 43.02 -59.70 94.21
C GLU A 208 43.63 -59.59 95.60
N GLY A 209 42.90 -59.08 96.61
CA GLY A 209 43.31 -59.11 98.01
C GLY A 209 43.54 -60.53 98.53
N LYS A 210 42.68 -61.49 98.15
CA LYS A 210 42.86 -62.92 98.47
C LYS A 210 43.98 -63.57 97.67
N ILE A 211 44.22 -63.13 96.43
CA ILE A 211 45.37 -63.57 95.63
C ILE A 211 46.67 -62.99 96.21
N ALA A 212 46.66 -61.75 96.70
CA ALA A 212 47.79 -61.10 97.38
C ALA A 212 48.13 -61.80 98.69
N GLU A 213 47.11 -62.17 99.48
CA GLU A 213 47.25 -63.00 100.68
C GLU A 213 47.85 -64.40 100.38
N LEU A 214 47.54 -64.97 99.21
CA LEU A 214 48.10 -66.25 98.73
C LEU A 214 49.43 -66.11 97.95
N THR A 215 49.84 -64.92 97.53
CA THR A 215 51.12 -64.65 96.84
C THR A 215 52.18 -64.01 97.73
N ALA A 216 51.91 -63.89 99.03
CA ALA A 216 52.94 -63.68 100.05
C ALA A 216 53.98 -64.82 100.12
N GLU A 217 53.71 -65.97 99.48
CA GLU A 217 54.68 -67.03 99.18
C GLU A 217 54.84 -67.21 97.66
N GLY A 218 55.78 -66.53 97.00
CA GLY A 218 56.02 -66.78 95.56
C GLY A 218 56.91 -65.81 94.78
N TYR A 219 58.15 -66.22 94.56
CA TYR A 219 59.20 -65.57 93.75
C TYR A 219 58.81 -64.94 92.38
N SER A 220 59.32 -63.72 92.15
CA SER A 220 60.06 -63.25 90.94
C SER A 220 59.56 -63.58 89.52
N SER A 221 59.31 -62.55 88.68
CA SER A 221 60.22 -62.14 87.58
C SER A 221 59.66 -60.96 86.74
N LYS A 222 60.32 -60.63 85.63
CA LYS A 222 60.43 -59.30 84.99
C LYS A 222 59.75 -59.19 83.60
N ASP A 223 59.56 -57.94 83.19
CA ASP A 223 59.64 -57.39 81.81
C ASP A 223 58.43 -57.33 80.83
N ARG A 224 58.14 -56.07 80.42
CA ARG A 224 57.95 -55.54 79.04
C ARG A 224 56.56 -55.40 78.36
N LYS A 225 56.29 -54.11 78.02
CA LYS A 225 55.88 -53.55 76.70
C LYS A 225 54.40 -53.78 76.27
N GLY A 226 53.69 -52.82 75.63
CA GLY A 226 53.98 -51.42 75.33
C GLY A 226 52.98 -50.80 74.33
N THR A 227 52.75 -49.49 74.49
CA THR A 227 52.61 -48.38 73.50
C THR A 227 52.31 -48.68 72.01
N LEU A 228 51.47 -47.94 71.23
CA LEU A 228 50.26 -47.08 71.40
C LEU A 228 50.07 -46.21 70.12
N ILE A 229 48.85 -46.16 69.51
CA ILE A 229 48.38 -45.18 68.46
C ILE A 229 49.20 -45.19 67.12
N ASP A 230 48.75 -44.88 65.90
CA ASP A 230 47.49 -44.71 65.12
C ASP A 230 47.97 -44.18 63.72
N ASP A 231 47.05 -43.74 62.86
CA ASP A 231 47.21 -42.78 61.75
C ASP A 231 47.18 -43.32 60.29
N TRP A 232 46.73 -42.43 59.39
CA TRP A 232 46.19 -42.68 58.05
C TRP A 232 46.96 -41.87 56.96
N ASP A 233 46.68 -42.22 55.69
CA ASP A 233 46.47 -41.28 54.56
C ASP A 233 47.48 -41.08 53.39
N LEU A 234 46.84 -40.91 52.22
CA LEU A 234 47.13 -40.26 50.92
C LEU A 234 48.49 -40.27 50.17
N SER A 235 48.41 -40.61 48.86
CA SER A 235 48.88 -39.89 47.64
C SER A 235 48.97 -40.91 46.48
N GLU A 236 48.42 -40.74 45.28
CA GLU A 236 48.37 -39.63 44.29
C GLU A 236 49.69 -39.35 43.55
N SER A 237 49.78 -39.85 42.31
CA SER A 237 50.71 -39.43 41.24
C SER A 237 50.09 -39.87 39.89
N GLY A 238 50.32 -39.22 38.75
CA GLY A 238 51.07 -38.00 38.47
C GLY A 238 50.78 -37.55 37.02
N ALA A 239 51.09 -36.30 36.69
CA ALA A 239 50.75 -35.70 35.40
C ALA A 239 51.54 -36.29 34.20
N THR A 240 51.01 -36.14 32.97
CA THR A 240 51.60 -35.32 31.87
C THR A 240 50.91 -35.64 30.52
N GLU A 241 50.20 -34.65 29.97
CA GLU A 241 49.78 -34.58 28.55
C GLU A 241 50.90 -33.90 27.70
N PRO A 242 50.81 -33.78 26.35
CA PRO A 242 49.70 -34.17 25.44
C PRO A 242 50.13 -34.98 24.18
N SER A 243 49.16 -35.64 23.53
CA SER A 243 48.88 -35.57 22.07
C SER A 243 48.11 -36.82 21.59
N GLN A 244 47.02 -36.59 20.85
CA GLN A 244 46.22 -37.60 20.14
C GLN A 244 45.47 -38.66 20.98
N ASN A 245 44.60 -38.18 21.88
CA ASN A 245 43.29 -38.85 22.08
C ASN A 245 42.45 -38.56 20.81
N VAL A 246 41.82 -39.53 20.14
CA VAL A 246 40.70 -40.38 20.61
C VAL A 246 39.56 -39.53 21.18
N ASP A 247 38.51 -39.29 20.39
CA ASP A 247 37.19 -39.71 20.88
C ASP A 247 36.18 -39.99 19.77
N GLN A 248 35.71 -41.23 19.74
CA GLN A 248 34.69 -41.72 18.82
C GLN A 248 33.31 -41.62 19.50
N ARG A 249 32.85 -40.39 19.80
CA ARG A 249 31.57 -40.20 20.50
C ARG A 249 30.69 -39.00 20.13
N HIS A 250 31.06 -38.18 19.15
CA HIS A 250 30.28 -36.98 18.79
C HIS A 250 29.59 -36.99 17.41
N VAL A 251 29.65 -38.10 16.68
CA VAL A 251 29.29 -38.19 15.23
C VAL A 251 27.79 -38.03 14.93
N SER A 252 26.89 -38.21 15.91
CA SER A 252 25.45 -38.04 15.69
C SER A 252 25.01 -36.58 15.54
N SER A 253 25.68 -35.62 16.22
CA SER A 253 25.27 -34.21 16.16
C SER A 253 25.62 -33.53 14.84
N ASP A 254 26.78 -33.84 14.26
CA ASP A 254 27.23 -33.21 13.00
C ASP A 254 26.38 -33.64 11.79
N LEU A 255 25.82 -34.84 11.81
CA LEU A 255 24.88 -35.31 10.78
C LEU A 255 23.55 -34.55 10.84
N ASP A 256 23.01 -34.31 12.04
CA ASP A 256 21.79 -33.50 12.21
C ASP A 256 22.04 -32.02 11.93
N GLN A 257 23.19 -31.46 12.28
CA GLN A 257 23.58 -30.11 11.88
C GLN A 257 23.72 -30.00 10.35
N SER A 258 24.32 -31.00 9.68
CA SER A 258 24.38 -31.07 8.21
C SER A 258 22.99 -31.17 7.57
N SER A 259 22.09 -31.95 8.18
CA SER A 259 20.69 -32.08 7.75
C SER A 259 19.93 -30.76 7.89
N MET A 260 20.04 -30.10 9.06
CA MET A 260 19.43 -28.81 9.34
C MET A 260 19.95 -27.71 8.40
N LEU A 261 21.26 -27.65 8.17
CA LEU A 261 21.88 -26.71 7.23
C LEU A 261 21.42 -26.95 5.78
N LYS A 262 21.20 -28.21 5.36
CA LYS A 262 20.59 -28.53 4.05
C LYS A 262 19.13 -28.05 3.97
N VAL A 263 18.34 -28.23 5.03
CA VAL A 263 16.96 -27.71 5.09
C VAL A 263 16.95 -26.19 5.02
N ILE A 264 17.82 -25.50 5.77
CA ILE A 264 17.98 -24.04 5.73
C ILE A 264 18.42 -23.56 4.33
N CYS A 265 19.37 -24.24 3.69
CA CYS A 265 19.77 -23.93 2.31
C CYS A 265 18.60 -24.11 1.32
N ASN A 266 17.86 -25.22 1.39
CA ASN A 266 16.69 -25.45 0.55
C ASN A 266 15.58 -24.41 0.79
N GLN A 267 15.33 -24.01 2.03
CA GLN A 267 14.39 -22.94 2.36
C GLN A 267 14.86 -21.60 1.78
N ARG A 268 16.11 -21.20 2.04
CA ARG A 268 16.74 -19.99 1.49
C ARG A 268 16.68 -19.95 -0.03
N ASP A 269 16.97 -21.06 -0.69
CA ASP A 269 17.02 -21.13 -2.15
C ASP A 269 15.62 -21.14 -2.77
N ARG A 270 14.61 -21.69 -2.07
CA ARG A 270 13.18 -21.53 -2.40
C ARG A 270 12.67 -20.10 -2.17
N PHE A 271 13.15 -19.39 -1.15
CA PHE A 271 12.87 -17.95 -0.98
C PHE A 271 13.55 -17.13 -2.09
N ARG A 272 14.80 -17.42 -2.46
CA ARG A 272 15.50 -16.77 -3.59
C ARG A 272 14.87 -17.10 -4.95
N ALA A 273 14.27 -18.28 -5.12
CA ALA A 273 13.50 -18.61 -6.32
C ALA A 273 12.26 -17.71 -6.43
N ARG A 274 11.45 -17.64 -5.36
CA ARG A 274 10.28 -16.75 -5.29
C ARG A 274 10.65 -15.27 -5.41
N LEU A 275 11.75 -14.83 -4.81
CA LEU A 275 12.22 -13.45 -4.93
C LEU A 275 12.50 -13.11 -6.39
N ARG A 276 13.28 -13.94 -7.09
CA ARG A 276 13.57 -13.76 -8.53
C ARG A 276 12.33 -13.84 -9.41
N GLU A 277 11.38 -14.71 -9.08
CA GLU A 277 10.08 -14.81 -9.75
C GLU A 277 9.29 -13.50 -9.60
N THR A 278 9.16 -12.97 -8.38
CA THR A 278 8.49 -11.67 -8.14
C THR A 278 9.25 -10.47 -8.72
N GLU A 279 10.58 -10.49 -8.74
CA GLU A 279 11.41 -9.46 -9.39
C GLU A 279 11.21 -9.45 -10.92
N GLU A 280 11.11 -10.63 -11.53
CA GLU A 280 10.83 -10.80 -12.95
C GLU A 280 9.38 -10.43 -13.31
N GLU A 281 8.39 -10.79 -12.48
CA GLU A 281 7.01 -10.29 -12.61
C GLU A 281 6.96 -8.75 -12.53
N ILE A 282 7.67 -8.14 -11.58
CA ILE A 282 7.80 -6.67 -11.48
C ILE A 282 8.47 -6.10 -12.74
N ARG A 283 9.49 -6.76 -13.28
CA ARG A 283 10.15 -6.33 -14.53
C ARG A 283 9.18 -6.37 -15.71
N GLN A 284 8.44 -7.46 -15.86
CA GLN A 284 7.43 -7.63 -16.92
C GLN A 284 6.25 -6.68 -16.77
N LEU A 285 5.80 -6.39 -15.55
CA LEU A 285 4.75 -5.39 -15.30
C LEU A 285 5.22 -3.98 -15.64
N LYS A 286 6.47 -3.61 -15.29
CA LYS A 286 7.08 -2.33 -15.70
C LYS A 286 7.21 -2.23 -17.22
N GLU A 287 7.61 -3.30 -17.88
CA GLU A 287 7.71 -3.38 -19.34
C GLU A 287 6.34 -3.20 -20.01
N LYS A 288 5.30 -3.91 -19.53
CA LYS A 288 3.91 -3.75 -19.97
C LYS A 288 3.38 -2.33 -19.76
N ILE A 289 3.66 -1.70 -18.61
CA ILE A 289 3.31 -0.29 -18.35
C ILE A 289 4.02 0.63 -19.36
N GLY A 290 5.29 0.39 -19.67
CA GLY A 290 6.02 1.13 -20.69
C GLY A 290 5.38 1.03 -22.08
N VAL A 291 5.09 -0.19 -22.54
CA VAL A 291 4.43 -0.44 -23.83
C VAL A 291 3.06 0.22 -23.88
N LEU A 292 2.20 0.00 -22.88
CA LEU A 292 0.87 0.60 -22.80
C LEU A 292 0.92 2.14 -22.77
N THR A 293 1.94 2.73 -22.14
CA THR A 293 2.13 4.19 -22.14
C THR A 293 2.46 4.70 -23.55
N VAL A 294 3.35 4.01 -24.28
CA VAL A 294 3.70 4.36 -25.66
C VAL A 294 2.50 4.18 -26.60
N GLU A 295 1.73 3.10 -26.46
CA GLU A 295 0.51 2.88 -27.23
C GLU A 295 -0.58 3.92 -26.94
N LEU A 296 -0.70 4.35 -25.69
CA LEU A 296 -1.63 5.39 -25.27
C LEU A 296 -1.25 6.75 -25.85
N GLU A 297 0.03 7.13 -25.84
CA GLU A 297 0.49 8.35 -26.51
C GLU A 297 0.39 8.27 -28.04
N ARG A 298 0.67 7.10 -28.65
CA ARG A 298 0.43 6.86 -30.09
C ARG A 298 -1.05 7.06 -30.43
N THR A 299 -1.94 6.47 -29.66
CA THR A 299 -3.40 6.54 -29.87
C THR A 299 -3.91 7.97 -29.67
N LYS A 300 -3.40 8.72 -28.69
CA LYS A 300 -3.69 10.16 -28.55
C LYS A 300 -3.25 10.95 -29.79
N ALA A 301 -2.03 10.73 -30.29
CA ALA A 301 -1.52 11.43 -31.47
C ALA A 301 -2.34 11.09 -32.72
N ASP A 302 -2.73 9.82 -32.89
CA ASP A 302 -3.56 9.39 -34.01
C ASP A 302 -5.01 9.91 -33.89
N ASN A 303 -5.57 10.03 -32.67
CA ASN A 303 -6.85 10.69 -32.42
C ASN A 303 -6.84 12.18 -32.77
N VAL A 304 -5.76 12.91 -32.46
CA VAL A 304 -5.60 14.33 -32.85
C VAL A 304 -5.49 14.48 -34.38
N LYS A 305 -4.78 13.56 -35.07
CA LYS A 305 -4.75 13.53 -36.55
C LYS A 305 -6.11 13.19 -37.14
N LEU A 306 -6.86 12.28 -36.54
CA LEU A 306 -8.23 11.93 -36.94
C LEU A 306 -9.15 13.14 -36.79
N TYR A 307 -9.09 13.85 -35.67
CA TYR A 307 -9.81 15.12 -35.47
C TYR A 307 -9.48 16.13 -36.58
N GLY A 308 -8.19 16.34 -36.86
CA GLY A 308 -7.76 17.22 -37.95
C GLY A 308 -8.26 16.81 -39.33
N LYS A 309 -8.32 15.51 -39.63
CA LYS A 309 -8.89 14.98 -40.88
C LYS A 309 -10.41 15.20 -40.96
N ILE A 310 -11.14 14.90 -39.88
CA ILE A 310 -12.59 15.12 -39.80
C ILE A 310 -12.89 16.60 -40.00
N ARG A 311 -12.17 17.49 -39.30
CA ARG A 311 -12.30 18.94 -39.39
C ARG A 311 -11.97 19.47 -40.79
N TYR A 312 -10.93 18.97 -41.45
CA TYR A 312 -10.62 19.31 -42.85
C TYR A 312 -11.72 18.86 -43.83
N VAL A 313 -12.26 17.65 -43.66
CA VAL A 313 -13.37 17.13 -44.49
C VAL A 313 -14.68 17.87 -44.21
N GLN A 314 -14.94 18.27 -42.96
CA GLN A 314 -16.08 19.11 -42.59
C GLN A 314 -15.96 20.51 -43.20
N ASP A 315 -14.82 21.18 -43.06
CA ASP A 315 -14.55 22.50 -43.65
C ASP A 315 -14.72 22.46 -45.18
N TYR A 316 -14.14 21.46 -45.85
CA TYR A 316 -14.24 21.29 -47.31
C TYR A 316 -15.67 20.98 -47.78
N ASN A 317 -16.43 20.18 -47.02
CA ASN A 317 -17.85 19.99 -47.31
C ASN A 317 -18.67 21.26 -47.06
N LEU A 318 -18.34 22.05 -46.02
CA LEU A 318 -19.00 23.32 -45.74
C LEU A 318 -18.78 24.31 -46.90
N GLU A 319 -17.54 24.40 -47.39
CA GLU A 319 -17.17 25.22 -48.55
C GLU A 319 -17.95 24.80 -49.81
N LYS A 320 -18.05 23.50 -50.06
CA LYS A 320 -18.83 22.93 -51.19
C LYS A 320 -20.35 23.16 -51.07
N VAL A 321 -20.88 23.21 -49.83
CA VAL A 321 -22.30 23.52 -49.57
C VAL A 321 -22.60 25.01 -49.63
N VAL A 322 -21.63 25.90 -49.34
CA VAL A 322 -21.84 27.36 -49.46
C VAL A 322 -22.11 27.82 -50.91
N SER A 323 -21.74 27.04 -51.93
CA SER A 323 -22.13 27.28 -53.33
C SER A 323 -23.58 26.87 -53.69
N ARG A 324 -24.33 26.23 -52.78
CA ARG A 324 -25.77 25.91 -52.95
C ARG A 324 -26.53 26.36 -51.71
N GLY A 325 -27.16 27.53 -51.81
CA GLY A 325 -27.66 28.28 -50.66
C GLY A 325 -28.78 27.61 -49.84
N SER A 326 -29.08 28.26 -48.70
CA SER A 326 -30.08 27.92 -47.67
C SER A 326 -29.53 27.14 -46.47
N LYS A 327 -28.84 27.84 -45.56
CA LYS A 327 -28.62 27.35 -44.19
C LYS A 327 -29.91 27.47 -43.39
N LYS A 328 -30.50 26.35 -42.95
CA LYS A 328 -31.25 26.29 -41.70
C LYS A 328 -30.32 25.76 -40.60
N PRO A 329 -30.28 26.36 -39.40
CA PRO A 329 -29.62 25.74 -38.27
C PRO A 329 -30.47 24.56 -37.81
N VAL A 330 -29.97 23.34 -37.99
CA VAL A 330 -30.46 22.18 -37.25
C VAL A 330 -29.58 22.09 -36.01
N GLU A 331 -30.19 22.23 -34.83
CA GLU A 331 -29.48 22.02 -33.57
C GLU A 331 -29.11 20.54 -33.44
N ASP A 332 -27.81 20.29 -33.24
CA ASP A 332 -27.23 18.96 -33.23
C ASP A 332 -27.46 18.27 -31.87
N LEU A 333 -28.56 17.53 -31.79
CA LEU A 333 -29.14 17.03 -30.53
C LEU A 333 -28.41 15.81 -29.93
N GLU A 334 -27.29 15.35 -30.53
CA GLU A 334 -26.51 14.20 -30.02
C GLU A 334 -25.20 14.57 -29.30
N SER A 335 -24.78 15.84 -29.27
CA SER A 335 -23.41 16.19 -28.83
C SER A 335 -23.13 16.01 -27.32
N GLY A 336 -24.13 15.75 -26.47
CA GLY A 336 -24.03 15.82 -25.00
C GLY A 336 -22.97 14.94 -24.31
N PHE A 337 -22.51 13.86 -24.95
CA PHE A 337 -21.41 13.01 -24.43
C PHE A 337 -20.18 12.98 -25.34
N SER A 338 -20.34 13.14 -26.65
CA SER A 338 -19.22 13.27 -27.59
C SER A 338 -18.46 14.59 -27.39
N SER A 339 -19.17 15.68 -27.03
CA SER A 339 -18.62 17.02 -26.79
C SER A 339 -17.40 17.03 -25.87
N ASP A 340 -17.39 16.25 -24.77
CA ASP A 340 -16.28 16.30 -23.82
C ASP A 340 -15.01 15.62 -24.35
N VAL A 341 -15.18 14.56 -25.15
CA VAL A 341 -14.06 13.88 -25.82
C VAL A 341 -13.58 14.71 -27.00
N GLU A 342 -14.50 15.22 -27.81
CA GLU A 342 -14.21 16.06 -28.96
C GLU A 342 -13.56 17.37 -28.55
N SER A 343 -14.11 18.11 -27.58
CA SER A 343 -13.56 19.38 -27.07
C SER A 343 -12.16 19.20 -26.49
N LYS A 344 -11.86 18.06 -25.87
CA LYS A 344 -10.51 17.72 -25.41
C LYS A 344 -9.52 17.59 -26.58
N TYR A 345 -9.86 16.84 -27.63
CA TYR A 345 -8.98 16.69 -28.80
C TYR A 345 -8.94 17.94 -29.68
N LYS A 346 -10.05 18.66 -29.81
CA LYS A 346 -10.16 19.99 -30.41
C LYS A 346 -9.22 20.97 -29.74
N LYS A 347 -9.25 21.07 -28.41
CA LYS A 347 -8.35 21.96 -27.68
C LYS A 347 -6.88 21.59 -27.91
N ILE A 348 -6.53 20.30 -27.86
CA ILE A 348 -5.16 19.84 -28.15
C ILE A 348 -4.74 20.21 -29.58
N TYR A 349 -5.63 20.07 -30.56
CA TYR A 349 -5.41 20.44 -31.96
C TYR A 349 -5.28 21.96 -32.16
N GLU A 350 -6.15 22.76 -31.56
CA GLU A 350 -6.11 24.23 -31.60
C GLU A 350 -4.86 24.80 -30.89
N ASP A 351 -4.46 24.22 -29.76
CA ASP A 351 -3.24 24.59 -29.03
C ASP A 351 -1.95 24.26 -29.82
N ASP A 352 -1.97 23.21 -30.67
CA ASP A 352 -0.83 22.77 -31.49
C ASP A 352 -0.74 23.56 -32.82
N ILE A 353 -1.88 23.86 -33.44
CA ILE A 353 -1.95 24.64 -34.69
C ILE A 353 -1.75 26.14 -34.50
N ASN A 354 -2.12 26.70 -33.34
CA ASN A 354 -1.98 28.13 -33.11
C ASN A 354 -0.50 28.50 -32.86
N PRO A 355 0.17 29.22 -33.80
CA PRO A 355 1.59 29.55 -33.67
C PRO A 355 1.86 30.44 -32.45
N PHE A 356 0.88 31.24 -32.00
CA PHE A 356 0.98 32.07 -30.81
C PHE A 356 0.76 31.29 -29.50
N ALA A 357 -0.02 30.19 -29.52
CA ALA A 357 -0.15 29.29 -28.37
C ALA A 357 1.16 28.50 -28.16
N ALA A 358 1.70 27.91 -29.23
CA ALA A 358 3.00 27.27 -29.23
C ALA A 358 4.13 28.23 -28.83
N PHE A 359 4.15 29.45 -29.38
CA PHE A 359 5.15 30.47 -29.04
C PHE A 359 5.01 30.96 -27.59
N SER A 360 3.82 31.34 -27.11
CA SER A 360 3.64 31.81 -25.73
C SER A 360 3.83 30.74 -24.66
N LYS A 361 3.61 29.46 -25.01
CA LYS A 361 4.00 28.31 -24.18
C LYS A 361 5.52 28.18 -24.15
N LYS A 362 6.17 28.18 -25.31
CA LYS A 362 7.63 28.12 -25.43
C LYS A 362 8.33 29.30 -24.74
N GLU A 363 7.79 30.52 -24.85
CA GLU A 363 8.30 31.70 -24.16
C GLU A 363 8.18 31.55 -22.64
N ARG A 364 7.01 31.14 -22.12
CA ARG A 364 6.86 30.87 -20.69
C ARG A 364 7.85 29.80 -20.22
N ASP A 365 7.96 28.69 -20.94
CA ASP A 365 8.88 27.60 -20.62
C ASP A 365 10.37 28.02 -20.72
N GLN A 366 10.70 28.94 -21.62
CA GLN A 366 12.01 29.58 -21.75
C GLN A 366 12.28 30.47 -20.52
N ARG A 367 11.35 31.38 -20.17
CA ARG A 367 11.44 32.20 -18.94
C ARG A 367 11.59 31.33 -17.69
N TYR A 368 10.86 30.21 -17.60
CA TYR A 368 10.98 29.23 -16.50
C TYR A 368 12.34 28.55 -16.40
N LYS A 369 13.08 28.44 -17.52
CA LYS A 369 14.46 27.92 -17.58
C LYS A 369 15.51 29.00 -17.34
N GLU A 370 15.18 30.25 -17.67
CA GLU A 370 16.00 31.45 -17.40
C GLU A 370 15.91 31.91 -15.93
N LEU A 371 14.84 31.55 -15.20
CA LEU A 371 14.74 31.75 -13.75
C LEU A 371 15.84 30.96 -13.03
N GLY A 372 16.64 31.65 -12.22
CA GLY A 372 17.65 31.03 -11.38
C GLY A 372 17.03 30.04 -10.37
N LEU A 373 17.82 29.09 -9.88
CA LEU A 373 17.33 28.04 -8.95
C LEU A 373 16.58 28.60 -7.73
N ARG A 374 16.99 29.77 -7.22
CA ARG A 374 16.32 30.48 -6.12
C ARG A 374 14.95 31.01 -6.54
N ASP A 375 14.85 31.70 -7.66
CA ASP A 375 13.58 32.23 -8.17
C ASP A 375 12.62 31.11 -8.56
N LYS A 376 13.14 29.98 -9.06
CA LYS A 376 12.36 28.78 -9.36
C LYS A 376 11.74 28.18 -8.09
N ILE A 377 12.47 28.17 -6.96
CA ILE A 377 11.94 27.76 -5.65
C ILE A 377 10.90 28.77 -5.15
N THR A 378 11.16 30.08 -5.24
CA THR A 378 10.21 31.12 -4.83
C THR A 378 8.91 31.07 -5.63
N LEU A 379 9.00 30.90 -6.96
CA LEU A 379 7.84 30.86 -7.85
C LEU A 379 7.09 29.52 -7.76
N SER A 380 7.79 28.42 -7.46
CA SER A 380 7.21 27.12 -7.10
C SER A 380 6.43 27.22 -5.78
N SER A 381 7.07 27.74 -4.73
CA SER A 381 6.48 27.92 -3.40
C SER A 381 5.28 28.88 -3.46
N GLY A 382 5.39 30.00 -4.18
CA GLY A 382 4.28 30.92 -4.44
C GLY A 382 3.12 30.25 -5.17
N ARG A 383 3.37 29.49 -6.25
CA ARG A 383 2.31 28.74 -6.94
C ARG A 383 1.69 27.65 -6.06
N PHE A 384 2.49 26.98 -5.22
CA PHE A 384 2.00 25.95 -4.30
C PHE A 384 1.10 26.56 -3.22
N LEU A 385 1.53 27.66 -2.59
CA LEU A 385 0.78 28.41 -1.59
C LEU A 385 -0.50 29.01 -2.15
N LEU A 386 -0.49 29.62 -3.34
CA LEU A 386 -1.69 30.23 -3.92
C LEU A 386 -2.63 29.18 -4.56
N GLY A 387 -2.08 28.17 -5.23
CA GLY A 387 -2.83 27.19 -6.01
C GLY A 387 -3.55 26.13 -5.16
N ASN A 388 -2.99 25.73 -4.03
CA ASN A 388 -3.57 24.67 -3.20
C ASN A 388 -4.38 25.25 -2.01
N LYS A 389 -5.65 24.85 -1.87
CA LYS A 389 -6.51 25.26 -0.74
C LYS A 389 -5.90 24.87 0.61
N TYR A 390 -5.28 23.70 0.72
CA TYR A 390 -4.66 23.22 1.95
C TYR A 390 -3.39 24.01 2.30
N ALA A 391 -2.61 24.44 1.30
CA ALA A 391 -1.42 25.25 1.54
C ALA A 391 -1.76 26.65 2.06
N ARG A 392 -2.87 27.26 1.59
CA ARG A 392 -3.41 28.51 2.15
C ARG A 392 -3.82 28.35 3.61
N THR A 393 -4.57 27.28 3.92
CA THR A 393 -4.99 26.98 5.31
C THR A 393 -3.79 26.72 6.22
N PHE A 394 -2.79 25.96 5.76
CA PHE A 394 -1.56 25.70 6.50
C PHE A 394 -0.78 27.00 6.79
N ALA A 395 -0.59 27.86 5.78
CA ALA A 395 0.10 29.14 5.96
C ALA A 395 -0.63 30.07 6.95
N PHE A 396 -1.97 30.08 6.95
CA PHE A 396 -2.78 30.85 7.88
C PHE A 396 -2.64 30.35 9.34
N PHE A 397 -2.68 29.03 9.57
CA PHE A 397 -2.42 28.48 10.90
C PHE A 397 -0.96 28.65 11.34
N TYR A 398 0.00 28.58 10.41
CA TYR A 398 1.41 28.81 10.67
C TYR A 398 1.67 30.26 11.13
N THR A 399 1.09 31.27 10.47
CA THR A 399 1.23 32.66 10.93
C THR A 399 0.57 32.87 12.28
N ILE A 400 -0.64 32.33 12.51
CA ILE A 400 -1.31 32.42 13.83
C ILE A 400 -0.46 31.77 14.93
N GLY A 401 0.04 30.55 14.70
CA GLY A 401 0.91 29.84 15.64
C GLY A 401 2.20 30.59 15.95
N LEU A 402 2.81 31.21 14.94
CA LEU A 402 3.99 32.06 15.11
C LEU A 402 3.67 33.31 15.95
N HIS A 403 2.52 33.96 15.75
CA HIS A 403 2.08 35.07 16.61
C HIS A 403 1.87 34.60 18.05
N PHE A 404 1.17 33.48 18.29
CA PHE A 404 1.00 32.91 19.63
C PHE A 404 2.34 32.58 20.30
N LEU A 405 3.31 32.05 19.55
CA LEU A 405 4.66 31.77 20.06
C LEU A 405 5.41 33.06 20.43
N VAL A 406 5.35 34.09 19.58
CA VAL A 406 5.96 35.39 19.86
C VAL A 406 5.30 36.06 21.07
N PHE A 407 3.97 36.07 21.16
CA PHE A 407 3.26 36.59 22.33
C PHE A 407 3.60 35.81 23.60
N THR A 408 3.75 34.49 23.52
CA THR A 408 4.14 33.65 24.67
C THR A 408 5.59 33.92 25.10
N CYS A 409 6.51 34.12 24.14
CA CYS A 409 7.90 34.48 24.40
C CYS A 409 8.00 35.87 25.05
N LEU A 410 7.30 36.88 24.50
CA LEU A 410 7.22 38.22 25.07
C LEU A 410 6.56 38.23 26.46
N TYR A 411 5.49 37.44 26.66
CA TYR A 411 4.86 37.28 27.96
C TYR A 411 5.80 36.64 28.99
N LYS A 412 6.54 35.58 28.61
CA LYS A 412 7.56 34.95 29.46
C LYS A 412 8.68 35.94 29.80
N MET A 413 9.22 36.67 28.83
CA MET A 413 10.25 37.69 29.08
C MET A 413 9.74 38.86 29.93
N SER A 414 8.50 39.30 29.71
CA SER A 414 7.84 40.35 30.52
C SER A 414 7.61 39.88 31.97
N ALA A 415 7.13 38.65 32.17
CA ALA A 415 6.93 38.07 33.50
C ALA A 415 8.26 37.87 34.25
N LEU A 416 9.32 37.45 33.55
CA LEU A 416 10.67 37.34 34.12
C LEU A 416 11.25 38.73 34.45
N SER A 417 11.02 39.74 33.60
CA SER A 417 11.42 41.13 33.86
C SER A 417 10.68 41.74 35.04
N TYR A 418 9.39 41.45 35.20
CA TYR A 418 8.60 41.82 36.39
C TYR A 418 9.12 41.17 37.67
N LEU A 419 9.55 39.89 37.62
CA LEU A 419 10.17 39.22 38.77
C LEU A 419 11.57 39.77 39.08
N SER A 420 12.32 40.18 38.06
CA SER A 420 13.65 40.80 38.21
C SER A 420 13.58 42.20 38.82
N ASN A 421 12.44 42.89 38.69
CA ASN A 421 12.17 44.21 39.26
C ASN A 421 11.26 44.10 40.51
N GLY A 422 11.60 43.16 41.42
CA GLY A 422 11.01 43.12 42.76
C GLY A 422 11.25 44.43 43.53
N PRO A 423 10.41 44.75 44.52
CA PRO A 423 10.39 46.07 45.13
C PRO A 423 11.71 46.39 45.85
N GLU A 424 12.37 47.47 45.46
CA GLU A 424 13.51 47.98 46.22
C GLU A 424 13.04 48.50 47.59
N GLU A 425 13.57 47.91 48.66
CA GLU A 425 13.34 48.38 50.02
C GLU A 425 14.00 49.76 50.22
N PRO A 426 13.27 50.77 50.75
CA PRO A 426 13.84 52.08 50.97
C PRO A 426 14.69 52.11 52.25
N LEU A 427 15.99 51.86 52.13
CA LEU A 427 16.92 52.09 53.24
C LEU A 427 17.14 53.58 53.51
N ILE A 428 17.08 53.92 54.79
CA ILE A 428 16.94 55.27 55.33
C ILE A 428 18.29 56.00 55.31
N GLY A 429 18.30 57.22 54.77
CA GLY A 429 19.52 57.95 54.39
C GLY A 429 20.34 58.63 55.48
N GLU A 430 21.31 59.46 55.06
CA GLU A 430 21.69 60.70 55.77
C GLU A 430 22.37 61.75 54.84
N LYS A 431 21.93 63.00 55.01
CA LYS A 431 22.61 64.32 54.87
C LYS A 431 23.81 64.49 53.92
N ILE A 432 23.52 65.22 52.83
CA ILE A 432 24.16 66.50 52.41
C ILE A 432 25.53 66.84 53.06
N LEU A 433 26.58 66.99 52.24
CA LEU A 433 27.64 67.99 52.47
C LEU A 433 28.39 68.38 51.16
N ASN A 434 27.98 69.52 50.62
CA ASN A 434 28.73 70.53 49.84
C ASN A 434 29.93 70.14 48.96
N LEU A 435 29.81 70.48 47.67
CA LEU A 435 30.93 70.91 46.80
C LEU A 435 31.67 72.11 47.42
N PRO A 436 32.97 72.34 47.13
CA PRO A 436 33.26 73.15 45.93
C PRO A 436 34.55 72.80 45.16
N HIS A 437 34.59 73.35 43.93
CA HIS A 437 35.78 73.74 43.15
C HIS A 437 37.13 73.81 43.89
N ALA A 438 38.19 73.24 43.29
CA ALA A 438 39.21 74.01 42.54
C ALA A 438 40.34 73.12 41.97
N LEU A 439 40.80 73.49 40.76
CA LEU A 439 42.06 73.14 40.08
C LEU A 439 42.35 71.65 39.79
#